data_AF-A0A0A9QJF9-F1
#
_entry.id   AF-A0A0A9QJF9-F1
#
_cell.length_a   1.000
_cell.length_b   1.000
_cell.length_c   1.000
_cell.angle_alpha   90.00
_cell.angle_beta   90.00
_cell.angle_gamma   90.00
#
_symmetry.space_group_name_H-M   'P 1'
#
loop_
_entity.id
_entity.type
_entity.pdbx_description
1 polymer ?
#
loop_
_entity_poly.entity_id
_entity_poly.type
_entity_poly.pdbx_seq_one_letter_code
_entity_poly.pdbx_strand_id
1 'polypeptide(L)'
;MVPINVHHDKALHIANTLGCQVSGMPFTYLGLPLGTTRSSVEEYMPILNRIEKRMMGINRFLDYSGKLIMVNSVISVMPTFYMCTIKVHVSVIEQIDKY
;
A
#
# COMPACT_ATOMS: atom_id res chain seq x y z
N MET A 1 -2.99 -8.55 17.05
CA MET A 1 -2.27 -7.35 17.51
C MET A 1 -0.80 -7.47 17.16
N VAL A 2 -0.23 -6.49 16.45
CA VAL A 2 1.22 -6.44 16.20
C VAL A 2 1.85 -5.45 17.19
N PRO A 3 2.64 -5.90 18.18
CA PRO A 3 3.25 -5.01 19.15
C PRO A 3 4.41 -4.23 18.52
N ILE A 4 4.42 -2.91 18.70
CA ILE A 4 5.50 -2.03 18.24
C ILE A 4 6.19 -1.46 19.47
N ASN A 5 7.46 -1.83 19.69
CA ASN A 5 8.27 -1.35 20.80
C ASN A 5 7.64 -1.62 22.20
N VAL A 6 7.09 -2.82 22.40
CA VAL A 6 6.47 -3.25 23.66
C VAL A 6 7.03 -4.62 24.09
N HIS A 7 7.30 -4.79 25.39
CA HIS A 7 7.71 -6.07 25.96
C HIS A 7 6.65 -7.16 25.77
N HIS A 8 7.11 -8.41 25.58
CA HIS A 8 6.24 -9.54 25.24
C HIS A 8 5.13 -9.79 26.27
N ASP A 9 5.42 -9.68 27.57
CA ASP A 9 4.44 -9.90 28.64
C ASP A 9 3.28 -8.89 28.58
N LYS A 10 3.60 -7.62 28.32
CA LYS A 10 2.59 -6.57 28.17
C LYS A 10 1.76 -6.75 26.89
N ALA A 11 2.39 -7.19 25.81
CA ALA A 11 1.69 -7.49 24.56
C ALA A 11 0.70 -8.65 24.74
N LEU A 12 1.10 -9.73 25.42
CA LEU A 12 0.23 -10.86 25.76
C LEU A 12 -0.93 -10.45 26.67
N HIS A 13 -0.66 -9.66 27.71
CA HIS A 13 -1.70 -9.16 28.61
C HIS A 13 -2.77 -8.36 27.85
N ILE A 14 -2.36 -7.44 26.97
CA ILE A 14 -3.28 -6.64 26.16
C ILE A 14 -4.03 -7.53 25.16
N ALA A 15 -3.34 -8.45 24.50
CA ALA A 15 -3.93 -9.35 23.52
C ALA A 15 -5.02 -10.25 24.13
N ASN A 16 -4.77 -10.83 25.31
CA ASN A 16 -5.73 -11.61 26.08
C ASN A 16 -6.93 -10.76 26.54
N THR A 17 -6.68 -9.53 26.98
CA THR A 17 -7.74 -8.58 27.39
C THR A 17 -8.66 -8.23 26.21
N LEU A 18 -8.10 -8.08 25.02
CA LEU A 18 -8.84 -7.76 23.79
C LEU A 18 -9.38 -9.00 23.06
N GLY A 19 -9.08 -10.21 23.54
CA GLY A 19 -9.45 -11.46 22.88
C GLY A 19 -8.83 -11.66 21.49
N CYS A 20 -7.63 -11.10 21.25
CA CYS A 20 -6.96 -11.16 19.96
C CYS A 20 -5.61 -11.90 20.05
N GLN A 21 -5.10 -12.43 18.94
CA GLN A 21 -3.79 -13.07 18.91
C GLN A 21 -2.66 -12.06 18.65
N VAL A 22 -1.50 -12.29 19.27
CA VAL A 22 -0.27 -11.55 18.98
C VAL A 22 0.29 -12.03 17.64
N SER A 23 0.58 -11.09 16.74
CA SER A 23 1.19 -11.36 15.43
C SER A 23 2.48 -10.57 15.27
N GLY A 24 3.34 -10.98 14.34
CA GLY A 24 4.66 -10.40 14.09
C GLY A 24 4.73 -9.61 12.79
N MET A 25 5.91 -9.06 12.52
CA MET A 25 6.27 -8.50 11.21
C MET A 25 6.88 -9.59 10.33
N PRO A 26 6.75 -9.51 8.99
CA PRO A 26 6.05 -8.47 8.22
C PRO A 26 4.53 -8.71 8.14
N PHE A 27 3.75 -7.63 8.04
CA PHE A 27 2.29 -7.71 7.86
C PHE A 27 1.79 -6.60 6.93
N THR A 28 0.58 -6.74 6.40
CA THR A 28 -0.02 -5.72 5.52
C THR A 28 -0.97 -4.81 6.29
N TYR A 29 -0.76 -3.49 6.22
CA TYR A 29 -1.62 -2.48 6.81
C TYR A 29 -2.16 -1.54 5.74
N LEU A 30 -3.48 -1.39 5.62
CA LEU A 30 -4.11 -0.55 4.57
C LEU A 30 -3.64 -0.86 3.14
N GLY A 31 -3.22 -2.11 2.90
CA GLY A 31 -2.68 -2.53 1.60
C GLY A 31 -1.22 -2.11 1.34
N LEU A 32 -0.50 -1.68 2.38
CA LEU A 32 0.95 -1.48 2.41
C LEU A 32 1.63 -2.64 3.12
N PRO A 33 2.71 -3.22 2.57
CA PRO A 33 3.55 -4.14 3.31
C PRO A 33 4.37 -3.35 4.34
N LEU A 34 4.15 -3.65 5.62
CA LEU A 34 4.95 -3.16 6.73
C LEU A 34 5.95 -4.24 7.12
N GLY A 35 7.20 -4.04 6.69
CA GLY A 35 8.34 -4.87 7.05
C GLY A 35 9.34 -4.13 7.93
N THR A 36 10.24 -4.89 8.55
CA THR A 36 11.42 -4.35 9.26
C THR A 36 12.59 -4.09 8.30
N THR A 37 12.55 -4.66 7.11
CA THR A 37 13.57 -4.54 6.06
C THR A 37 13.14 -3.58 4.96
N ARG A 38 14.11 -3.10 4.16
CA ARG A 38 13.83 -2.26 2.99
C ARG A 38 12.98 -3.05 1.98
N SER A 39 11.80 -2.55 1.66
CA SER A 39 10.85 -3.20 0.76
C SER A 39 11.46 -3.43 -0.62
N SER A 40 11.40 -4.68 -1.10
CA SER A 40 11.79 -5.04 -2.48
C SER A 40 10.75 -4.52 -3.49
N VAL A 41 11.12 -4.41 -4.77
CA VAL A 41 10.20 -4.00 -5.85
C VAL A 41 8.97 -4.93 -5.91
N GLU A 42 9.16 -6.22 -5.62
CA GLU A 42 8.10 -7.22 -5.62
C GLU A 42 6.97 -6.93 -4.61
N GLU A 43 7.30 -6.32 -3.47
CA GLU A 43 6.33 -5.92 -2.45
C GLU A 43 5.36 -4.84 -2.97
N TYR A 44 5.74 -4.12 -4.02
CA TYR A 44 4.91 -3.10 -4.65
C TYR A 44 4.02 -3.62 -5.79
N MET A 45 4.22 -4.85 -6.27
CA MET A 45 3.37 -5.47 -7.30
C MET A 45 1.86 -5.41 -7.02
N PRO A 46 1.35 -5.71 -5.80
CA PRO A 46 -0.08 -5.63 -5.54
C PRO A 46 -0.66 -4.20 -5.66
N ILE A 47 0.19 -3.18 -5.62
CA ILE A 47 -0.18 -1.77 -5.78
C ILE A 47 -0.21 -1.42 -7.26
N LEU A 48 0.86 -1.78 -7.98
CA LEU A 48 0.97 -1.61 -9.43
C LEU A 48 -0.22 -2.25 -10.14
N ASN A 49 -0.55 -3.50 -9.78
CA ASN A 49 -1.72 -4.21 -10.31
C ASN A 49 -3.05 -3.50 -9.97
N ARG A 50 -3.15 -2.84 -8.81
CA ARG A 50 -4.35 -2.07 -8.43
C ARG A 50 -4.49 -0.79 -9.24
N ILE A 51 -3.39 -0.06 -9.46
CA ILE A 51 -3.35 1.15 -10.29
C ILE A 51 -3.69 0.78 -11.74
N GLU A 52 -3.00 -0.22 -12.29
CA GLU A 52 -3.20 -0.71 -13.65
C GLU A 52 -4.65 -1.15 -13.88
N LYS A 53 -5.21 -1.97 -12.97
CA LYS A 53 -6.60 -2.45 -13.09
C LYS A 53 -7.61 -1.32 -13.06
N ARG A 54 -7.42 -0.30 -12.22
CA ARG A 54 -8.30 0.86 -12.14
C ARG A 54 -8.22 1.71 -13.41
N MET A 55 -7.02 1.90 -13.93
CA MET A 55 -6.80 2.67 -15.14
C MET A 55 -7.36 1.94 -16.35
N MET A 56 -6.93 0.70 -16.61
CA MET A 56 -7.35 -0.07 -17.79
C MET A 56 -8.85 -0.39 -17.81
N GLY A 57 -9.48 -0.60 -16.65
CA GLY A 57 -10.89 -0.99 -16.58
C GLY A 57 -11.87 0.05 -17.15
N ILE A 58 -11.54 1.33 -17.00
CA ILE A 58 -12.45 2.45 -17.32
C ILE A 58 -11.89 3.33 -18.46
N ASN A 59 -10.58 3.27 -18.75
CA ASN A 59 -9.92 4.06 -19.81
C ASN A 59 -10.58 3.94 -21.19
N ARG A 60 -11.12 2.76 -21.55
CA ARG A 60 -11.81 2.54 -22.84
C ARG A 60 -13.16 3.26 -22.98
N PHE A 61 -13.75 3.71 -21.86
CA PHE A 61 -15.05 4.38 -21.83
C PHE A 61 -14.94 5.90 -21.68
N LEU A 62 -13.71 6.44 -21.61
CA LEU A 62 -13.47 7.85 -21.36
C LEU A 62 -12.82 8.51 -22.56
N ASP A 63 -13.23 9.75 -22.79
CA ASP A 63 -12.55 10.69 -23.67
C ASP A 63 -11.29 11.25 -22.98
N TYR A 64 -10.54 12.08 -23.69
CA TYR A 64 -9.29 12.64 -23.18
C TYR A 64 -9.48 13.40 -21.85
N SER A 65 -10.52 14.23 -21.78
CA SER A 65 -10.87 15.00 -20.57
C SER A 65 -11.25 14.10 -19.40
N GLY A 66 -12.06 13.06 -19.64
CA GLY A 66 -12.42 12.08 -18.63
C GLY A 66 -11.21 11.33 -18.08
N LYS A 67 -10.25 10.97 -18.95
CA LYS A 67 -8.99 10.33 -18.53
C LYS A 67 -8.16 11.25 -17.64
N LEU A 68 -8.03 12.53 -18.01
CA LEU A 68 -7.29 13.51 -17.20
C LEU A 68 -7.92 13.68 -15.81
N ILE A 69 -9.25 13.77 -15.75
CA ILE A 69 -9.98 13.87 -14.49
C ILE A 69 -9.78 12.60 -13.64
N MET A 70 -9.83 11.42 -14.25
CA MET A 70 -9.57 10.14 -13.56
C MET A 70 -8.17 10.11 -12.95
N VAL A 71 -7.15 10.51 -13.72
CA VAL A 71 -5.77 10.54 -13.23
C VAL A 71 -5.67 11.46 -12.01
N ASN A 72 -6.22 12.66 -12.11
CA ASN A 72 -6.12 13.67 -11.05
C ASN A 72 -6.95 13.36 -9.80
N SER A 73 -8.12 12.71 -9.93
CA SER A 73 -9.04 12.48 -8.82
C SER A 73 -8.94 11.09 -8.18
N VAL A 74 -8.55 10.07 -8.94
CA VAL A 74 -8.55 8.67 -8.49
C VAL A 74 -7.16 8.08 -8.45
N ILE A 75 -6.40 8.20 -9.54
CA ILE A 75 -5.10 7.53 -9.64
C ILE A 75 -4.06 8.22 -8.78
N SER A 76 -3.97 9.56 -8.81
CA SER A 76 -2.99 10.36 -8.06
C SER A 76 -2.95 10.05 -6.56
N VAL A 77 -4.11 9.80 -5.94
CA VAL A 77 -4.25 9.55 -4.50
C VAL A 77 -3.53 8.27 -4.07
N MET A 78 -3.50 7.25 -4.94
CA MET A 78 -2.83 5.98 -4.63
C MET A 78 -1.32 6.17 -4.41
N PRO A 79 -0.50 6.55 -5.42
CA PRO A 79 0.93 6.75 -5.23
C PRO A 79 1.22 7.81 -4.17
N THR A 80 0.41 8.87 -4.04
CA THR A 80 0.58 9.85 -2.95
C THR A 80 0.50 9.18 -1.57
N PHE A 81 -0.49 8.32 -1.32
CA PHE A 81 -0.60 7.59 -0.06
C PHE A 81 0.62 6.70 0.24
N TYR A 82 1.16 6.03 -0.79
CA TYR A 82 2.37 5.21 -0.66
C TYR A 82 3.60 6.06 -0.35
N MET A 83 3.80 7.15 -1.08
CA MET A 83 4.93 8.07 -0.87
C MET A 83 4.91 8.73 0.51
N CYS A 84 3.72 8.99 1.07
CA CYS A 84 3.60 9.52 2.43
C CYS A 84 4.00 8.51 3.52
N THR A 85 3.90 7.21 3.26
CA THR A 85 4.09 6.17 4.28
C THR A 85 5.45 5.50 4.19
N ILE A 86 5.95 5.24 2.98
CA ILE A 86 7.20 4.52 2.72
C ILE A 86 7.99 5.18 1.59
N LYS A 87 9.32 5.04 1.64
CA LYS A 87 10.18 5.50 0.55
C LYS A 87 10.05 4.55 -0.65
N VAL A 88 9.28 4.98 -1.64
CA VAL A 88 9.02 4.22 -2.87
C VAL A 88 10.31 4.07 -3.70
N HIS A 89 10.51 2.91 -4.30
CA HIS A 89 11.64 2.64 -5.19
C HIS A 89 11.46 3.37 -6.54
N VAL A 90 12.55 3.88 -7.12
CA VAL A 90 12.51 4.66 -8.37
C VAL A 90 11.86 3.86 -9.51
N SER A 91 12.20 2.57 -9.65
CA SER A 91 11.59 1.71 -10.69
C SER A 91 10.08 1.55 -10.56
N VAL A 92 9.52 1.65 -9.34
CA VAL A 92 8.07 1.60 -9.12
C VAL A 92 7.43 2.91 -9.59
N ILE A 93 8.09 4.04 -9.38
CA ILE A 93 7.65 5.35 -9.88
C ILE A 93 7.67 5.36 -11.41
N GLU A 94 8.79 4.94 -12.01
CA GLU A 94 8.92 4.84 -13.48
C GLU A 94 7.87 3.92 -14.11
N GLN A 95 7.50 2.82 -13.42
CA GLN A 95 6.46 1.94 -13.89
C GLN A 95 5.07 2.58 -13.79
N ILE A 96 4.79 3.36 -12.75
CA ILE A 96 3.54 4.10 -12.60
C ILE A 96 3.41 5.17 -13.68
N ASP A 97 4.48 5.91 -13.98
CA ASP A 97 4.49 6.97 -14.98
C ASP A 97 4.33 6.43 -16.42
N LYS A 98 4.59 5.14 -16.63
CA LYS A 98 4.44 4.47 -17.94
C LYS A 98 2.99 4.05 -18.23
N TYR A 99 2.16 3.87 -17.20
CA TYR A 99 0.76 3.49 -17.35
C TYR A 99 -0.04 4.67 -17.94
#